data_AF-A0A2E0BJC4-F1
#
_entry.id   AF-A0A2E0BJC4-F1
#
_cell.length_a   1.000
_cell.length_b   1.000
_cell.length_c   1.000
_cell.angle_alpha   90.00
_cell.angle_beta   90.00
_cell.angle_gamma   90.00
#
_symmetry.space_group_name_H-M   'P 1'
#
loop_
_entity.id
_entity.type
_entity.pdbx_description
1 polymer ?
#
loop_
_entity_poly.entity_id
_entity_poly.type
_entity_poly.pdbx_seq_one_letter_code
_entity_poly.pdbx_strand_id
1 'polypeptide(L)'
;MRHLMILSIIYFSFTFSSMVVAQSFWIEVETYVNKEDAESRVFKYNDTPHKIHGFHFKNGSYGLTLGPFTKKKAEQEIQKLLSNQKVPITATITNDSNFLSQFWPKQTLILKEILPEILSDKNKLSNSSTYSEDNAVIETSLEEVKKNEDNLTLSRKKYIQLALQNLDLYSSTIDGDFGKRTRTAMGSWQQRQKLPVTNILTSAQREVLLSNYEEYLKKIGFSHIIEAKSGIQILLPILQKFQKYEAPFAYFSENTFGEKLKTILISLPGNPKTLNDFYRFLKKLQIIPQNSKGRLRTNYFTISGDDNGQNVFVYAHLDGEFIKGFLFKYPDDIKTDIEMAIYLAKNSIQGIETNILSAESPDTEEQLNLFSGLKIRTPKASQTGFFINRSGTILTSSKIVENCQKITLDMDIELDIVATGKGIAVLKPKTILSPLDYLKFSRSYTKLNSRVFASGFSYEGALGTPSMNTGTLVNTRGLKREKHLQQLLIQTEKGDYGAGVLSATGAVIGLLLHYDIENKEIPKSTAFSVKSSFIRKLLKKQRIEFDLSTEVTPLSVEKISKLAENSSALISCW
;
A
#
# COMPACT_ATOMS: atom_id res chain seq x y z
N MET A 1 98.50 16.12 2.18
CA MET A 1 97.50 15.77 3.20
C MET A 1 96.26 16.62 2.99
N ARG A 2 95.12 15.93 2.82
CA ARG A 2 93.72 16.32 3.04
C ARG A 2 93.13 17.63 2.45
N HIS A 3 92.13 17.37 1.61
CA HIS A 3 91.14 18.17 0.90
C HIS A 3 90.36 19.25 1.66
N LEU A 4 89.98 20.28 0.88
CA LEU A 4 88.75 21.09 0.98
C LEU A 4 87.50 20.27 1.32
N MET A 5 86.58 20.84 2.13
CA MET A 5 85.19 21.08 1.70
C MET A 5 84.41 21.91 2.73
N ILE A 6 83.77 22.96 2.21
CA ILE A 6 82.82 23.85 2.87
C ILE A 6 81.50 23.08 3.08
N LEU A 7 80.90 23.19 4.28
CA LEU A 7 79.49 22.85 4.48
C LEU A 7 78.79 23.94 5.29
N SER A 8 77.90 24.66 4.60
CA SER A 8 76.94 25.61 5.17
C SER A 8 75.74 24.83 5.72
N ILE A 9 75.38 25.04 6.98
CA ILE A 9 74.20 24.45 7.63
C ILE A 9 73.12 25.51 7.71
N ILE A 10 72.05 25.32 6.93
CA ILE A 10 70.83 26.14 6.93
C ILE A 10 69.90 25.60 8.02
N TYR A 11 69.57 26.45 9.00
CA TYR A 11 68.52 26.19 9.99
C TYR A 11 67.14 26.43 9.36
N PHE A 12 66.34 25.39 9.20
CA PHE A 12 64.94 25.48 8.76
C PHE A 12 64.02 25.30 9.98
N SER A 13 63.51 26.40 10.52
CA SER A 13 62.50 26.40 11.58
C SER A 13 61.13 26.02 11.01
N PHE A 14 60.75 24.75 11.18
CA PHE A 14 59.40 24.25 10.89
C PHE A 14 58.43 24.71 12.00
N THR A 15 57.60 25.71 11.72
CA THR A 15 56.38 25.96 12.50
C THR A 15 55.33 24.92 12.12
N PHE A 16 55.09 23.94 12.99
CA PHE A 16 53.95 23.05 12.87
C PHE A 16 52.66 23.83 13.14
N SER A 17 51.98 24.28 12.09
CA SER A 17 50.59 24.71 12.18
C SER A 17 49.74 23.49 12.51
N SER A 18 49.27 23.38 13.75
CA SER A 18 48.33 22.34 14.16
C SER A 18 47.05 22.49 13.34
N MET A 19 46.78 21.52 12.46
CA MET A 19 45.55 21.48 11.68
C MET A 19 44.40 21.20 12.66
N VAL A 20 43.61 22.23 13.00
CA VAL A 20 42.42 22.07 13.85
C VAL A 20 41.39 21.27 13.05
N VAL A 21 41.18 20.01 13.43
CA VAL A 21 40.09 19.18 12.92
C VAL A 21 38.79 19.79 13.42
N ALA A 22 37.94 20.28 12.51
CA ALA A 22 36.61 20.75 12.87
C ALA A 22 35.76 19.56 13.37
N GLN A 23 35.59 19.46 14.70
CA GLN A 23 34.75 18.47 15.34
C GLN A 23 33.27 18.78 15.11
N SER A 24 32.49 17.77 14.74
CA SER A 24 31.03 17.90 14.56
C SER A 24 30.32 17.51 15.85
N PHE A 25 29.42 18.37 16.31
CA PHE A 25 28.64 18.14 17.52
C PHE A 25 27.24 17.65 17.17
N TRP A 26 26.70 16.80 18.03
CA TRP A 26 25.41 16.14 17.85
C TRP A 26 24.63 16.23 19.14
N ILE A 27 23.31 16.30 19.04
CA ILE A 27 22.43 16.23 20.20
C ILE A 27 21.97 14.78 20.32
N GLU A 28 22.54 14.05 21.28
CA GLU A 28 22.13 12.71 21.62
C GLU A 28 20.83 12.75 22.41
N VAL A 29 19.79 12.10 21.89
CA VAL A 29 18.45 12.15 22.46
C VAL A 29 18.12 10.92 23.28
N GLU A 30 18.54 9.74 22.84
CA GLU A 30 18.33 8.45 23.52
C GLU A 30 19.45 7.48 23.19
N THR A 31 19.74 6.56 24.12
CA THR A 31 20.80 5.56 24.01
C THR A 31 20.25 4.20 24.42
N TYR A 32 20.68 3.15 23.72
CA TYR A 32 20.16 1.80 23.85
C TYR A 32 21.28 0.76 23.93
N VAL A 33 20.98 -0.39 24.54
CA VAL A 33 21.95 -1.49 24.69
C VAL A 33 22.01 -2.34 23.41
N ASN A 34 20.90 -2.49 22.70
CA ASN A 34 20.84 -3.22 21.43
C ASN A 34 20.35 -2.30 20.29
N LYS A 35 20.62 -2.73 19.06
CA LYS A 35 20.38 -1.95 17.85
C LYS A 35 18.89 -1.89 17.49
N GLU A 36 18.17 -2.98 17.70
CA GLU A 36 16.76 -3.15 17.34
C GLU A 36 15.88 -2.17 18.12
N ASP A 37 16.14 -1.99 19.41
CA ASP A 37 15.44 -1.03 20.27
C ASP A 37 15.68 0.40 19.77
N ALA A 38 16.92 0.73 19.41
CA ALA A 38 17.27 2.04 18.86
C ALA A 38 16.57 2.30 17.51
N GLU A 39 16.54 1.32 16.60
CA GLU A 39 15.86 1.42 15.31
C GLU A 39 14.34 1.63 15.46
N SER A 40 13.71 0.93 16.40
CA SER A 40 12.26 1.05 16.66
C SER A 40 11.84 2.44 17.14
N ARG A 41 12.80 3.22 17.65
CA ARG A 41 12.58 4.52 18.32
C ARG A 41 12.87 5.72 17.44
N VAL A 42 13.53 5.51 16.30
CA VAL A 42 13.86 6.54 15.31
C VAL A 42 12.66 7.40 14.94
N PHE A 43 11.52 6.79 14.60
CA PHE A 43 10.37 7.51 14.06
C PHE A 43 9.70 8.46 15.06
N LYS A 44 9.98 8.32 16.36
CA LYS A 44 9.55 9.23 17.42
C LYS A 44 10.02 10.67 17.17
N TYR A 45 11.14 10.84 16.47
CA TYR A 45 11.79 12.12 16.24
C TYR A 45 11.55 12.71 14.84
N ASN A 46 10.64 12.13 14.06
CA ASN A 46 10.31 12.64 12.72
C ASN A 46 9.73 14.07 12.73
N ASP A 47 9.06 14.46 13.82
CA ASP A 47 8.45 15.79 13.98
C ASP A 47 9.42 16.82 14.60
N THR A 48 10.70 16.48 14.66
CA THR A 48 11.76 17.43 15.01
C THR A 48 12.25 18.16 13.75
N PRO A 49 12.69 19.43 13.85
CA PRO A 49 13.13 20.20 12.69
C PRO A 49 14.42 19.66 12.04
N HIS A 50 15.09 18.69 12.66
CA HIS A 50 16.34 18.10 12.17
C HIS A 50 16.17 16.59 11.97
N LYS A 51 16.85 16.02 10.99
CA LYS A 51 16.79 14.57 10.75
C LYS A 51 17.45 13.81 11.89
N ILE A 52 16.86 12.68 12.28
CA ILE A 52 17.41 11.76 13.27
C ILE A 52 18.39 10.78 12.63
N HIS A 53 19.50 10.54 13.31
CA HIS A 53 20.57 9.63 12.90
C HIS A 53 20.82 8.61 14.00
N GLY A 54 21.11 7.36 13.62
CA GLY A 54 21.42 6.28 14.57
C GLY A 54 22.86 5.81 14.41
N PHE A 55 23.61 5.82 15.50
CA PHE A 55 25.02 5.44 15.53
C PHE A 55 25.30 4.36 16.58
N HIS A 56 26.13 3.39 16.23
CA HIS A 56 26.79 2.51 17.17
C HIS A 56 27.99 3.26 17.75
N PHE A 57 28.07 3.37 19.07
CA PHE A 57 29.11 4.08 19.80
C PHE A 57 30.27 3.16 20.17
N LYS A 58 31.44 3.75 20.41
CA LYS A 58 32.66 2.99 20.78
C LYS A 58 32.55 2.25 22.11
N ASN A 59 31.66 2.69 23.00
CA ASN A 59 31.36 2.02 24.26
C ASN A 59 30.38 0.83 24.11
N GLY A 60 30.00 0.47 22.88
CA GLY A 60 29.11 -0.65 22.58
C GLY A 60 27.61 -0.33 22.63
N SER A 61 27.22 0.91 22.92
CA SER A 61 25.81 1.33 22.93
C SER A 61 25.34 1.90 21.59
N TYR A 62 24.02 1.98 21.40
CA TYR A 62 23.40 2.50 20.18
C TYR A 62 22.66 3.79 20.47
N GLY A 63 23.18 4.92 19.98
CA GLY A 63 22.63 6.25 20.22
C GLY A 63 21.82 6.80 19.04
N LEU A 64 20.71 7.47 19.36
CA LEU A 64 19.96 8.31 18.43
C LEU A 64 20.38 9.77 18.62
N THR A 65 20.67 10.46 17.53
CA THR A 65 21.25 11.81 17.55
C THR A 65 20.67 12.71 16.47
N LEU A 66 20.58 14.01 16.77
CA LEU A 66 20.20 15.08 15.84
C LEU A 66 21.44 15.90 15.48
N GLY A 67 21.61 16.22 14.19
CA GLY A 67 22.76 16.98 13.71
C GLY A 67 23.15 16.61 12.27
N PRO A 68 24.38 16.95 11.83
CA PRO A 68 25.47 17.56 12.61
C PRO A 68 25.28 19.07 12.86
N PHE A 69 25.88 19.57 13.94
CA PHE A 69 25.91 20.99 14.33
C PHE A 69 27.34 21.48 14.66
N THR A 70 27.52 22.80 14.66
CA THR A 70 28.67 23.43 15.35
C THR A 70 28.40 23.46 16.86
N LYS A 71 29.45 23.52 17.69
CA LYS A 71 29.31 23.51 19.17
C LYS A 71 28.30 24.54 19.68
N LYS A 72 28.47 25.81 19.26
CA LYS A 72 27.59 26.92 19.64
C LYS A 72 26.14 26.70 19.17
N LYS A 73 25.94 26.09 18.00
CA LYS A 73 24.61 25.80 17.46
C LYS A 73 23.95 24.62 18.18
N ALA A 74 24.71 23.60 18.56
CA ALA A 74 24.21 22.48 19.36
C ALA A 74 23.72 22.96 20.74
N GLU A 75 24.48 23.84 21.40
CA GLU A 75 24.11 24.44 22.70
C GLU A 75 22.83 25.29 22.61
N GLN A 76 22.61 26.01 21.50
CA GLN A 76 21.39 26.78 21.28
C GLN A 76 20.19 25.88 20.93
N GLU A 77 20.40 24.89 20.06
CA GLU A 77 19.34 24.05 19.54
C GLU A 77 18.82 23.07 20.59
N ILE A 78 19.69 22.53 21.45
CA ILE A 78 19.27 21.63 22.53
C ILE A 78 18.31 22.33 23.51
N GLN A 79 18.58 23.60 23.84
CA GLN A 79 17.70 24.39 24.73
C GLN A 79 16.32 24.61 24.10
N LYS A 80 16.27 24.91 22.79
CA LYS A 80 15.03 25.08 22.04
C LYS A 80 14.23 23.77 21.90
N LEU A 81 14.92 22.64 21.70
CA LEU A 81 14.27 21.34 21.60
C LEU A 81 13.71 20.88 22.95
N LEU A 82 14.43 21.15 24.05
CA LEU A 82 13.99 20.88 25.42
C LEU A 82 12.78 21.75 25.81
N SER A 83 12.83 23.06 25.54
CA SER A 83 11.72 23.98 25.89
C SER A 83 10.42 23.64 25.17
N ASN A 84 10.52 23.13 23.95
CA ASN A 84 9.38 22.70 23.14
C ASN A 84 9.00 21.23 23.33
N GLN A 85 9.62 20.52 24.29
CA GLN A 85 9.41 19.10 24.57
C GLN A 85 9.57 18.18 23.34
N LYS A 86 10.43 18.57 22.40
CA LYS A 86 10.71 17.82 21.17
C LYS A 86 11.78 16.74 21.35
N VAL A 87 12.53 16.79 22.45
CA VAL A 87 13.52 15.78 22.86
C VAL A 87 13.42 15.50 24.37
N PRO A 88 13.91 14.35 24.86
CA PRO A 88 13.89 14.02 26.29
C PRO A 88 14.75 14.99 27.12
N ILE A 89 14.40 15.16 28.40
CA ILE A 89 15.18 15.99 29.34
C ILE A 89 16.61 15.46 29.57
N THR A 90 16.83 14.19 29.25
CA THR A 90 18.12 13.50 29.30
C THR A 90 18.97 13.73 28.06
N ALA A 91 18.51 14.52 27.09
CA ALA A 91 19.28 14.80 25.88
C ALA A 91 20.60 15.53 26.24
N THR A 92 21.69 15.11 25.61
CA THR A 92 23.03 15.67 25.86
C THR A 92 23.73 16.00 24.54
N ILE A 93 24.81 16.78 24.61
CA ILE A 93 25.64 17.06 23.44
C ILE A 93 26.78 16.06 23.41
N THR A 94 26.88 15.33 22.30
CA THR A 94 27.98 14.40 22.00
C THR A 94 28.77 14.88 20.78
N ASN A 95 29.85 14.18 20.44
CA ASN A 95 30.66 14.47 19.28
C ASN A 95 30.89 13.20 18.45
N ASP A 96 31.26 13.40 17.19
CA ASP A 96 31.47 12.32 16.23
C ASP A 96 32.66 11.41 16.55
N SER A 97 33.59 11.83 17.43
CA SER A 97 34.71 10.99 17.86
C SER A 97 34.29 9.78 18.70
N ASN A 98 33.07 9.79 19.25
CA ASN A 98 32.50 8.71 20.04
C ASN A 98 31.81 7.63 19.18
N PHE A 99 31.66 7.85 17.87
CA PHE A 99 30.89 6.97 16.99
C PHE A 99 31.80 5.93 16.32
N LEU A 100 31.28 4.71 16.14
CA LEU A 100 31.96 3.58 15.51
C LEU A 100 31.38 3.29 14.11
N SER A 101 30.05 3.20 13.97
CA SER A 101 29.38 3.03 12.67
C SER A 101 27.96 3.63 12.70
N GLN A 102 27.44 4.02 11.54
CA GLN A 102 26.06 4.49 11.42
C GLN A 102 25.15 3.33 11.01
N PHE A 103 24.02 3.16 11.71
CA PHE A 103 23.02 2.15 11.38
C PHE A 103 21.71 2.75 10.86
N TRP A 104 21.49 4.06 11.06
CA TRP A 104 20.30 4.76 10.58
C TRP A 104 20.61 6.16 9.99
N PRO A 105 20.03 6.56 8.84
CA PRO A 105 19.06 5.81 8.03
C PRO A 105 19.71 4.61 7.30
N LYS A 106 18.94 3.53 7.13
CA LYS A 106 19.39 2.32 6.42
C LYS A 106 19.81 2.68 4.98
N GLN A 107 20.83 2.02 4.46
CA GLN A 107 21.40 2.24 3.11
C GLN A 107 20.32 2.29 2.01
N THR A 108 19.27 1.48 2.16
CA THR A 108 18.02 1.43 1.36
C THR A 108 17.21 2.73 1.32
N LEU A 109 17.10 3.44 2.45
CA LEU A 109 16.41 4.74 2.53
C LEU A 109 17.18 5.83 1.83
N ILE A 110 18.51 5.68 1.80
CA ILE A 110 19.34 6.65 1.16
C ILE A 110 19.25 6.44 -0.35
N LEU A 111 19.49 5.22 -0.84
CA LEU A 111 19.24 4.75 -2.23
C LEU A 111 17.88 5.25 -2.78
N LYS A 112 16.79 5.11 -2.02
CA LYS A 112 15.44 5.59 -2.36
C LYS A 112 15.35 7.04 -2.88
N GLU A 113 16.28 7.92 -2.49
CA GLU A 113 16.31 9.35 -2.84
C GLU A 113 17.21 9.68 -4.05
N ILE A 114 17.81 8.64 -4.67
CA ILE A 114 19.00 8.73 -5.52
C ILE A 114 18.82 8.10 -6.89
N LEU A 115 18.05 7.03 -7.11
CA LEU A 115 18.00 6.43 -8.47
C LEU A 115 17.38 7.26 -9.60
N PRO A 116 16.33 8.09 -9.38
CA PRO A 116 15.48 8.56 -10.48
C PRO A 116 16.20 9.35 -11.59
N GLU A 117 17.21 10.15 -11.28
CA GLU A 117 17.88 11.04 -12.25
C GLU A 117 19.12 10.35 -12.89
N ILE A 118 19.79 9.38 -12.22
CA ILE A 118 20.91 8.60 -12.81
C ILE A 118 20.46 7.88 -14.08
N LEU A 119 19.25 7.35 -14.01
CA LEU A 119 18.68 6.49 -15.03
C LEU A 119 18.06 7.32 -16.17
N SER A 120 17.79 8.60 -15.94
CA SER A 120 17.40 9.56 -16.98
C SER A 120 18.59 10.01 -17.84
N ASP A 121 19.80 10.16 -17.26
CA ASP A 121 21.01 10.57 -18.00
C ASP A 121 21.54 9.47 -18.96
N LYS A 122 21.40 8.19 -18.62
CA LYS A 122 21.82 7.08 -19.51
C LYS A 122 21.01 7.02 -20.83
N ASN A 123 19.71 7.36 -20.81
CA ASN A 123 18.87 7.36 -22.02
C ASN A 123 19.13 8.56 -22.97
N LYS A 124 19.70 9.66 -22.47
CA LYS A 124 20.13 10.78 -23.34
C LYS A 124 21.42 10.46 -24.12
N LEU A 125 22.32 9.66 -23.54
CA LEU A 125 23.59 9.28 -24.19
C LEU A 125 23.43 8.24 -25.31
N SER A 126 22.39 7.41 -25.28
CA SER A 126 22.24 6.31 -26.25
C SER A 126 21.64 6.71 -27.61
N ASN A 127 21.07 7.92 -27.74
CA ASN A 127 20.51 8.44 -29.00
C ASN A 127 21.44 9.42 -29.74
N SER A 128 22.70 9.53 -29.31
CA SER A 128 23.75 10.22 -30.07
C SER A 128 24.88 9.22 -30.34
N SER A 129 24.63 8.29 -31.25
CA SER A 129 25.69 7.47 -31.87
C SER A 129 26.44 8.30 -32.92
N THR A 130 27.15 9.32 -32.42
CA THR A 130 28.40 9.79 -33.00
C THR A 130 29.38 10.05 -31.87
N TYR A 131 29.70 9.01 -31.10
CA TYR A 131 30.93 9.00 -30.31
C TYR A 131 32.09 8.77 -31.26
N SER A 132 32.55 9.85 -31.89
CA SER A 132 33.91 9.92 -32.40
C SER A 132 34.86 9.68 -31.22
N GLU A 133 35.83 8.78 -31.37
CA GLU A 133 36.94 8.59 -30.41
C GLU A 133 37.69 9.91 -30.10
N ASP A 134 37.48 10.95 -30.92
CA ASP A 134 38.01 12.31 -30.76
C ASP A 134 37.24 13.25 -29.80
N ASN A 135 36.13 12.82 -29.17
CA ASN A 135 35.31 13.69 -28.30
C ASN A 135 35.12 13.16 -26.86
N ALA A 136 36.03 12.34 -26.34
CA ALA A 136 36.20 12.32 -24.90
C ALA A 136 36.68 13.72 -24.53
N VAL A 137 35.84 14.55 -23.89
CA VAL A 137 36.32 15.77 -23.24
C VAL A 137 37.32 15.29 -22.20
N ILE A 138 38.60 15.28 -22.56
CA ILE A 138 39.69 15.03 -21.63
C ILE A 138 39.61 16.25 -20.72
N GLU A 139 39.00 16.06 -19.55
CA GLU A 139 38.99 17.06 -18.50
C GLU A 139 40.46 17.28 -18.10
N THR A 140 41.08 18.33 -18.64
CA THR A 140 42.52 18.61 -18.46
C THR A 140 42.76 19.51 -17.25
N SER A 141 41.70 20.15 -16.74
CA SER A 141 41.76 21.03 -15.58
C SER A 141 40.78 20.64 -14.47
N LEU A 142 41.15 20.90 -13.21
CA LEU A 142 40.30 20.70 -12.03
C LEU A 142 39.00 21.53 -12.09
N GLU A 143 39.00 22.65 -12.80
CA GLU A 143 37.83 23.52 -12.97
C GLU A 143 36.79 22.88 -13.90
N GLU A 144 37.23 22.24 -14.99
CA GLU A 144 36.36 21.48 -15.90
C GLU A 144 35.70 20.29 -15.20
N VAL A 145 36.47 19.55 -14.39
CA VAL A 145 35.95 18.43 -13.59
C VAL A 145 34.88 18.91 -12.62
N LYS A 146 35.13 20.01 -11.90
CA LYS A 146 34.14 20.59 -10.97
C LYS A 146 32.88 21.06 -11.69
N LYS A 147 33.03 21.73 -12.83
CA LYS A 147 31.87 22.19 -13.64
C LYS A 147 31.03 21.01 -14.13
N ASN A 148 31.67 19.92 -14.56
CA ASN A 148 30.97 18.70 -14.94
C ASN A 148 30.31 18.00 -13.73
N GLU A 149 30.98 18.01 -12.59
CA GLU A 149 30.44 17.51 -11.33
C GLU A 149 29.24 18.32 -10.82
N ASP A 150 29.27 19.63 -10.99
CA ASP A 150 28.15 20.52 -10.66
C ASP A 150 26.93 20.24 -11.54
N ASN A 151 27.15 19.86 -12.81
CA ASN A 151 26.11 19.43 -13.74
C ASN A 151 25.54 18.04 -13.44
N LEU A 152 26.13 17.27 -12.51
CA LEU A 152 25.54 16.00 -12.12
C LEU A 152 24.20 16.22 -11.43
N THR A 153 23.24 15.44 -11.88
CA THR A 153 21.97 15.24 -11.22
C THR A 153 22.14 14.77 -9.77
N LEU A 154 21.24 15.18 -8.87
CA LEU A 154 21.31 14.85 -7.43
C LEU A 154 21.43 13.34 -7.25
N SER A 155 20.57 12.63 -7.96
CA SER A 155 20.61 11.17 -8.07
C SER A 155 21.96 10.64 -8.53
N ARG A 156 22.58 11.19 -9.58
CA ARG A 156 23.88 10.69 -10.06
C ARG A 156 24.97 10.86 -9.03
N LYS A 157 24.95 11.97 -8.29
CA LYS A 157 25.87 12.19 -7.16
C LYS A 157 25.72 11.12 -6.10
N LYS A 158 24.50 10.84 -5.66
CA LYS A 158 24.35 9.88 -4.60
C LYS A 158 24.56 8.41 -5.06
N TYR A 159 24.44 8.08 -6.36
CA TYR A 159 24.83 6.75 -6.89
C TYR A 159 26.31 6.49 -6.70
N ILE A 160 27.11 7.54 -6.94
CA ILE A 160 28.56 7.51 -6.80
C ILE A 160 28.93 7.28 -5.34
N GLN A 161 28.28 7.98 -4.40
CA GLN A 161 28.47 7.72 -2.97
C GLN A 161 28.10 6.28 -2.58
N LEU A 162 27.04 5.72 -3.15
CA LEU A 162 26.65 4.33 -2.91
C LEU A 162 27.69 3.35 -3.44
N ALA A 163 28.19 3.56 -4.65
CA ALA A 163 29.24 2.73 -5.23
C ALA A 163 30.54 2.83 -4.42
N LEU A 164 30.90 4.03 -3.92
CA LEU A 164 32.04 4.22 -3.02
C LEU A 164 31.84 3.51 -1.67
N GLN A 165 30.62 3.51 -1.15
CA GLN A 165 30.28 2.82 0.09
C GLN A 165 30.34 1.29 -0.06
N ASN A 166 29.89 0.75 -1.19
CA ASN A 166 30.02 -0.69 -1.50
C ASN A 166 31.48 -1.16 -1.54
N LEU A 167 32.43 -0.24 -1.73
CA LEU A 167 33.88 -0.52 -1.70
C LEU A 167 34.51 -0.31 -0.32
N ASP A 168 33.69 -0.07 0.71
CA ASP A 168 34.10 0.31 2.07
C ASP A 168 34.99 1.57 2.12
N LEU A 169 34.87 2.45 1.12
CA LEU A 169 35.65 3.69 1.03
C LEU A 169 34.91 4.89 1.63
N TYR A 170 33.60 4.78 1.77
CA TYR A 170 32.73 5.84 2.25
C TYR A 170 31.78 5.29 3.32
N SER A 171 31.83 5.85 4.53
CA SER A 171 31.08 5.35 5.70
C SER A 171 30.04 6.35 6.23
N SER A 172 29.70 7.38 5.45
CA SER A 172 28.79 8.46 5.84
C SER A 172 27.46 8.41 5.05
N THR A 173 26.56 9.36 5.30
CA THR A 173 25.26 9.49 4.62
C THR A 173 25.36 9.65 3.10
N ILE A 174 24.48 9.00 2.34
CA ILE A 174 24.40 9.05 0.87
C ILE A 174 23.46 10.21 0.43
N ASP A 175 23.81 11.44 0.76
CA ASP A 175 22.97 12.64 0.58
C ASP A 175 23.11 13.32 -0.79
N GLY A 176 24.04 12.89 -1.64
CA GLY A 176 24.38 13.57 -2.89
C GLY A 176 25.31 14.76 -2.70
N ASP A 177 25.66 15.10 -1.47
CA ASP A 177 26.54 16.20 -1.15
C ASP A 177 28.00 15.72 -1.12
N PHE A 178 28.80 16.28 -2.02
CA PHE A 178 30.22 15.93 -2.12
C PHE A 178 31.09 16.74 -1.15
N GLY A 179 30.78 16.57 0.14
CA GLY A 179 31.55 17.13 1.25
C GLY A 179 32.88 16.41 1.50
N LYS A 180 33.62 16.86 2.52
CA LYS A 180 34.99 16.40 2.83
C LYS A 180 35.14 14.87 2.86
N ARG A 181 34.18 14.15 3.42
CA ARG A 181 34.20 12.68 3.50
C ARG A 181 34.04 12.01 2.13
N THR A 182 33.14 12.53 1.29
CA THR A 182 32.97 12.04 -0.08
C THR A 182 34.23 12.31 -0.89
N ARG A 183 34.85 13.49 -0.72
CA ARG A 183 36.14 13.83 -1.33
C ARG A 183 37.26 12.89 -0.90
N THR A 184 37.37 12.60 0.40
CA THR A 184 38.34 11.63 0.92
C THR A 184 38.08 10.21 0.37
N ALA A 185 36.81 9.79 0.23
CA ALA A 185 36.47 8.51 -0.36
C ALA A 185 36.80 8.43 -1.85
N MET A 186 36.54 9.49 -2.61
CA MET A 186 36.94 9.63 -4.01
C MET A 186 38.46 9.58 -4.16
N GLY A 187 39.20 10.27 -3.30
CA GLY A 187 40.66 10.21 -3.27
C GLY A 187 41.19 8.83 -2.89
N SER A 188 40.55 8.16 -1.94
CA SER A 188 40.89 6.79 -1.55
C SER A 188 40.59 5.80 -2.67
N TRP A 189 39.52 6.02 -3.43
CA TRP A 189 39.21 5.26 -4.65
C TRP A 189 40.29 5.49 -5.72
N GLN A 190 40.65 6.75 -6.00
CA GLN A 190 41.72 7.09 -6.94
C GLN A 190 43.05 6.44 -6.54
N GLN A 191 43.37 6.48 -5.24
CA GLN A 191 44.56 5.83 -4.69
C GLN A 191 44.52 4.31 -4.89
N ARG A 192 43.36 3.65 -4.66
CA ARG A 192 43.20 2.21 -4.93
C ARG A 192 43.32 1.87 -6.42
N GLN A 193 42.87 2.76 -7.30
CA GLN A 193 43.06 2.65 -8.75
C GLN A 193 44.46 3.05 -9.23
N LYS A 194 45.37 3.43 -8.32
CA LYS A 194 46.72 3.94 -8.62
C LYS A 194 46.72 5.19 -9.52
N LEU A 195 45.69 6.02 -9.40
CA LEU A 195 45.52 7.28 -10.11
C LEU A 195 45.99 8.47 -9.24
N PRO A 196 46.30 9.64 -9.85
CA PRO A 196 46.54 10.87 -9.10
C PRO A 196 45.38 11.20 -8.16
N VAL A 197 45.69 11.44 -6.89
CA VAL A 197 44.68 11.70 -5.84
C VAL A 197 44.28 13.17 -5.87
N THR A 198 43.26 13.49 -6.65
CA THR A 198 42.68 14.84 -6.73
C THR A 198 41.50 15.02 -5.76
N ASN A 199 40.99 13.93 -5.18
CA ASN A 199 39.77 13.87 -4.35
C ASN A 199 38.48 14.26 -5.09
N ILE A 200 38.54 14.39 -6.42
CA ILE A 200 37.42 14.74 -7.30
C ILE A 200 37.50 13.78 -8.49
N LEU A 201 36.44 13.00 -8.71
CA LEU A 201 36.42 12.02 -9.80
C LEU A 201 36.11 12.70 -11.13
N THR A 202 36.90 12.39 -12.15
CA THR A 202 36.59 12.80 -13.54
C THR A 202 35.34 12.07 -14.05
N SER A 203 34.76 12.56 -15.15
CA SER A 203 33.66 11.87 -15.83
C SER A 203 33.97 10.40 -16.13
N ALA A 204 35.14 10.12 -16.71
CA ALA A 204 35.57 8.75 -17.00
C ALA A 204 35.74 7.89 -15.74
N GLN A 205 36.32 8.45 -14.68
CA GLN A 205 36.49 7.74 -13.40
C GLN A 205 35.14 7.39 -12.75
N ARG A 206 34.15 8.26 -12.85
CA ARG A 206 32.78 8.00 -12.35
C ARG A 206 32.13 6.86 -13.12
N GLU A 207 32.26 6.81 -14.43
CA GLU A 207 31.72 5.69 -15.23
C GLU A 207 32.37 4.35 -14.85
N VAL A 208 33.69 4.31 -14.66
CA VAL A 208 34.39 3.09 -14.23
C VAL A 208 33.91 2.61 -12.86
N LEU A 209 33.81 3.53 -11.88
CA LEU A 209 33.28 3.20 -10.55
C LEU A 209 31.88 2.58 -10.63
N LEU A 210 31.01 3.15 -11.46
CA LEU A 210 29.63 2.72 -11.57
C LEU A 210 29.47 1.44 -12.39
N SER A 211 30.29 1.23 -13.42
CA SER A 211 30.33 -0.02 -14.19
C SER A 211 30.75 -1.19 -13.30
N ASN A 212 31.76 -1.02 -12.45
CA ASN A 212 32.19 -2.03 -11.48
C ASN A 212 31.08 -2.37 -10.47
N TYR A 213 30.31 -1.37 -10.06
CA TYR A 213 29.16 -1.57 -9.18
C TYR A 213 28.02 -2.33 -9.87
N GLU A 214 27.76 -2.06 -11.15
CA GLU A 214 26.78 -2.80 -11.96
C GLU A 214 27.20 -4.26 -12.20
N GLU A 215 28.50 -4.53 -12.36
CA GLU A 215 29.04 -5.89 -12.44
C GLU A 215 28.86 -6.66 -11.11
N TYR A 216 29.01 -5.98 -9.97
CA TYR A 216 28.70 -6.53 -8.65
C TYR A 216 27.22 -6.92 -8.52
N LEU A 217 26.29 -6.07 -9.01
CA LEU A 217 24.85 -6.38 -9.02
C LEU A 217 24.51 -7.63 -9.86
N LYS A 218 25.21 -7.84 -10.98
CA LYS A 218 25.08 -9.06 -11.79
C LYS A 218 25.56 -10.30 -11.03
N LYS A 219 26.67 -10.20 -10.29
CA LYS A 219 27.22 -11.30 -9.49
C LYS A 219 26.28 -11.74 -8.35
N ILE A 220 25.49 -10.83 -7.80
CA ILE A 220 24.54 -11.12 -6.71
C ILE A 220 23.12 -11.42 -7.18
N GLY A 221 22.90 -11.64 -8.49
CA GLY A 221 21.65 -12.20 -8.95
C GLY A 221 20.60 -11.22 -9.48
N PHE A 222 20.97 -10.06 -10.06
CA PHE A 222 20.05 -9.18 -10.80
C PHE A 222 20.44 -8.99 -12.29
N SER A 223 19.48 -9.05 -13.21
CA SER A 223 19.68 -8.81 -14.65
C SER A 223 18.52 -8.05 -15.29
N HIS A 224 18.80 -7.42 -16.43
CA HIS A 224 17.76 -6.82 -17.25
C HIS A 224 16.96 -7.94 -17.92
N ILE A 225 15.64 -7.91 -17.68
CA ILE A 225 14.66 -8.74 -18.37
C ILE A 225 14.03 -7.88 -19.44
N ILE A 226 14.14 -8.35 -20.68
CA ILE A 226 13.47 -7.82 -21.86
C ILE A 226 12.31 -8.76 -22.12
N GLU A 227 11.09 -8.32 -21.81
CA GLU A 227 9.88 -9.08 -22.07
C GLU A 227 9.17 -8.45 -23.27
N ALA A 228 9.44 -9.01 -24.45
CA ALA A 228 9.03 -8.47 -25.74
C ALA A 228 7.50 -8.39 -25.93
N LYS A 229 6.71 -9.29 -25.34
CA LYS A 229 5.24 -9.30 -25.53
C LYS A 229 4.54 -8.21 -24.73
N SER A 230 4.96 -7.98 -23.48
CA SER A 230 4.53 -6.82 -22.67
C SER A 230 5.24 -5.54 -23.08
N GLY A 231 6.29 -5.61 -23.90
CA GLY A 231 7.09 -4.47 -24.33
C GLY A 231 7.77 -3.78 -23.15
N ILE A 232 8.22 -4.54 -22.15
CA ILE A 232 8.85 -4.02 -20.92
C ILE A 232 10.30 -4.49 -20.82
N GLN A 233 11.21 -3.53 -20.63
CA GLN A 233 12.55 -3.77 -20.12
C GLN A 233 12.61 -3.38 -18.66
N ILE A 234 13.11 -4.26 -17.80
CA ILE A 234 13.15 -4.01 -16.35
C ILE A 234 14.28 -4.81 -15.69
N LEU A 235 14.95 -4.22 -14.69
CA LEU A 235 15.96 -4.90 -13.88
C LEU A 235 15.26 -5.69 -12.75
N LEU A 236 15.41 -7.01 -12.78
CA LEU A 236 14.80 -7.95 -11.85
C LEU A 236 15.83 -8.99 -11.36
N PRO A 237 15.55 -9.75 -10.30
CA PRO A 237 16.38 -10.90 -9.92
C PRO A 237 16.55 -11.88 -11.10
N ILE A 238 17.74 -12.45 -11.32
CA ILE A 238 18.19 -13.15 -12.54
C ILE A 238 17.33 -14.35 -12.91
N LEU A 239 16.87 -15.10 -11.93
CA LEU A 239 15.93 -16.18 -12.19
C LEU A 239 14.56 -15.51 -12.18
N GLN A 240 13.92 -15.33 -13.33
CA GLN A 240 12.47 -15.08 -13.39
C GLN A 240 11.96 -15.97 -14.51
N LYS A 241 11.40 -17.12 -14.15
CA LYS A 241 10.79 -17.99 -15.15
C LYS A 241 9.41 -17.47 -15.49
N PHE A 242 9.24 -17.10 -16.75
CA PHE A 242 7.94 -16.77 -17.32
C PHE A 242 6.97 -17.93 -17.13
N GLN A 243 5.73 -17.61 -16.73
CA GLN A 243 4.68 -18.59 -16.45
C GLN A 243 3.59 -18.56 -17.52
N LYS A 244 2.92 -17.41 -17.68
CA LYS A 244 1.81 -17.23 -18.62
C LYS A 244 1.51 -15.76 -18.90
N TYR A 245 0.80 -15.51 -19.98
CA TYR A 245 0.18 -14.23 -20.28
C TYR A 245 -1.30 -14.29 -19.94
N GLU A 246 -1.80 -13.23 -19.33
CA GLU A 246 -3.22 -13.01 -19.14
C GLU A 246 -3.42 -11.50 -19.12
N ALA A 247 -3.61 -10.94 -20.32
CA ALA A 247 -3.59 -9.50 -20.54
C ALA A 247 -4.44 -8.78 -19.48
N PRO A 248 -3.91 -7.71 -18.87
CA PRO A 248 -2.71 -6.94 -19.20
C PRO A 248 -1.47 -7.42 -18.43
N PHE A 249 -1.52 -8.63 -17.89
CA PHE A 249 -0.53 -9.16 -16.98
C PHE A 249 0.38 -10.20 -17.66
N ALA A 250 1.68 -10.15 -17.32
CA ALA A 250 2.63 -11.23 -17.59
C ALA A 250 3.14 -11.78 -16.25
N TYR A 251 2.97 -13.09 -16.05
CA TYR A 251 3.25 -13.75 -14.77
C TYR A 251 4.61 -14.44 -14.77
N PHE A 252 5.31 -14.34 -13.65
CA PHE A 252 6.59 -15.00 -13.38
C PHE A 252 6.51 -15.73 -12.03
N SER A 253 7.07 -16.93 -11.97
CA SER A 253 6.82 -17.87 -10.86
C SER A 253 8.06 -18.37 -10.12
N GLU A 254 9.19 -18.54 -10.81
CA GLU A 254 10.44 -19.01 -10.19
C GLU A 254 11.50 -17.92 -10.21
N ASN A 255 12.11 -17.63 -9.06
CA ASN A 255 13.22 -16.70 -8.98
C ASN A 255 14.34 -17.02 -8.00
N THR A 256 15.32 -16.11 -7.89
CA THR A 256 16.49 -16.26 -7.00
C THR A 256 16.08 -16.35 -5.53
N PHE A 257 14.87 -15.90 -5.18
CA PHE A 257 14.23 -16.06 -3.88
C PHE A 257 13.27 -17.28 -3.82
N GLY A 258 13.35 -18.20 -4.79
CA GLY A 258 12.46 -19.34 -4.95
C GLY A 258 11.05 -18.94 -5.39
N GLU A 259 10.03 -19.64 -4.90
CA GLU A 259 8.61 -19.33 -5.13
C GLU A 259 8.07 -18.22 -4.20
N LYS A 260 8.92 -17.68 -3.30
CA LYS A 260 8.50 -16.72 -2.27
C LYS A 260 8.15 -15.36 -2.85
N LEU A 261 8.86 -14.91 -3.89
CA LEU A 261 8.53 -13.70 -4.62
C LEU A 261 7.65 -14.05 -5.83
N LYS A 262 6.47 -13.47 -5.93
CA LYS A 262 5.65 -13.51 -7.15
C LYS A 262 5.79 -12.19 -7.87
N THR A 263 6.18 -12.26 -9.14
CA THR A 263 6.35 -11.09 -10.01
C THR A 263 5.29 -11.10 -11.11
N ILE A 264 4.57 -9.99 -11.24
CA ILE A 264 3.62 -9.77 -12.32
C ILE A 264 3.97 -8.46 -12.99
N LEU A 265 4.22 -8.47 -14.30
CA LEU A 265 4.37 -7.25 -15.09
C LEU A 265 3.00 -6.78 -15.58
N ILE A 266 2.85 -5.47 -15.72
CA ILE A 266 1.61 -4.79 -16.11
C ILE A 266 1.88 -4.03 -17.41
N SER A 267 1.13 -4.33 -18.46
CA SER A 267 1.17 -3.58 -19.72
C SER A 267 -0.22 -3.49 -20.31
N LEU A 268 -0.77 -2.28 -20.37
CA LEU A 268 -2.06 -1.98 -21.03
C LEU A 268 -1.99 -0.64 -21.77
N PRO A 269 -2.78 -0.43 -22.83
CA PRO A 269 -2.99 0.90 -23.38
C PRO A 269 -3.67 1.81 -22.36
N GLY A 270 -3.33 3.09 -22.34
CA GLY A 270 -4.00 4.02 -21.42
C GLY A 270 -3.45 5.43 -21.38
N ASN A 271 -4.25 6.29 -20.76
CA ASN A 271 -3.96 7.69 -20.49
C ASN A 271 -4.17 7.97 -18.98
N PRO A 272 -4.06 9.23 -18.49
CA PRO A 272 -4.26 9.53 -17.07
C PRO A 272 -5.61 9.07 -16.48
N LYS A 273 -6.69 9.04 -17.27
CA LYS A 273 -7.98 8.51 -16.84
C LYS A 273 -7.89 7.00 -16.64
N THR A 274 -7.40 6.27 -17.64
CA THR A 274 -7.20 4.81 -17.56
C THR A 274 -6.31 4.42 -16.38
N LEU A 275 -5.25 5.19 -16.10
CA LEU A 275 -4.37 4.96 -14.95
C LEU A 275 -5.12 5.06 -13.62
N ASN A 276 -5.98 6.07 -13.46
CA ASN A 276 -6.80 6.26 -12.27
C ASN A 276 -7.82 5.13 -12.08
N ASP A 277 -8.48 4.72 -13.17
CA ASP A 277 -9.47 3.64 -13.15
C ASP A 277 -8.79 2.30 -12.85
N PHE A 278 -7.62 2.05 -13.44
CA PHE A 278 -6.81 0.87 -13.15
C PHE A 278 -6.32 0.84 -11.70
N TYR A 279 -5.90 1.97 -11.12
CA TYR A 279 -5.59 2.08 -9.68
C TYR A 279 -6.78 1.68 -8.80
N ARG A 280 -7.98 2.18 -9.11
CA ARG A 280 -9.21 1.82 -8.36
C ARG A 280 -9.54 0.34 -8.51
N PHE A 281 -9.39 -0.20 -9.71
CA PHE A 281 -9.61 -1.62 -10.00
C PHE A 281 -8.67 -2.51 -9.18
N LEU A 282 -7.36 -2.24 -9.20
CA LEU A 282 -6.38 -3.06 -8.47
C LEU A 282 -6.72 -3.16 -6.98
N LYS A 283 -7.21 -2.09 -6.35
CA LYS A 283 -7.63 -2.12 -4.93
C LYS A 283 -8.79 -3.08 -4.64
N LYS A 284 -9.59 -3.45 -5.65
CA LYS A 284 -10.67 -4.44 -5.52
C LYS A 284 -10.18 -5.89 -5.61
N LEU A 285 -8.95 -6.11 -6.08
CA LEU A 285 -8.42 -7.46 -6.25
C LEU A 285 -8.09 -8.14 -4.92
N GLN A 286 -8.29 -9.45 -4.85
CA GLN A 286 -7.96 -10.27 -3.68
C GLN A 286 -6.46 -10.22 -3.35
N ILE A 287 -5.61 -10.11 -4.37
CA ILE A 287 -4.17 -10.03 -4.18
C ILE A 287 -3.74 -8.76 -3.46
N ILE A 288 -4.52 -7.66 -3.55
CA ILE A 288 -4.18 -6.40 -2.90
C ILE A 288 -4.81 -6.34 -1.49
N PRO A 289 -4.02 -6.17 -0.41
CA PRO A 289 -4.55 -6.08 0.95
C PRO A 289 -5.59 -4.95 1.13
N GLN A 290 -6.61 -5.17 1.96
CA GLN A 290 -7.69 -4.16 2.18
C GLN A 290 -7.16 -2.85 2.77
N ASN A 291 -6.22 -2.94 3.72
CA ASN A 291 -5.61 -1.79 4.38
C ASN A 291 -4.40 -1.23 3.61
N SER A 292 -4.28 -1.55 2.32
CA SER A 292 -3.19 -1.08 1.48
C SER A 292 -3.21 0.45 1.35
N LYS A 293 -2.02 1.03 1.53
CA LYS A 293 -1.77 2.46 1.33
C LYS A 293 -1.47 2.68 -0.14
N GLY A 294 -2.14 3.67 -0.73
CA GLY A 294 -1.94 4.04 -2.12
C GLY A 294 -1.49 5.48 -2.26
N ARG A 295 -0.63 5.76 -3.24
CA ARG A 295 -0.28 7.12 -3.67
C ARG A 295 -0.59 7.22 -5.15
N LEU A 296 -1.60 8.02 -5.50
CA LEU A 296 -1.99 8.30 -6.88
C LEU A 296 -1.44 9.67 -7.29
N ARG A 297 -0.82 9.75 -8.46
CA ARG A 297 -0.33 10.98 -9.11
C ARG A 297 -0.79 11.00 -10.56
N THR A 298 -0.59 12.13 -11.24
CA THR A 298 -1.06 12.35 -12.61
C THR A 298 -0.55 11.30 -13.61
N ASN A 299 0.69 10.81 -13.43
CA ASN A 299 1.35 9.91 -14.37
C ASN A 299 1.86 8.60 -13.75
N TYR A 300 1.63 8.35 -12.46
CA TYR A 300 1.97 7.08 -11.83
C TYR A 300 1.17 6.84 -10.55
N PHE A 301 1.14 5.60 -10.09
CA PHE A 301 0.72 5.28 -8.74
C PHE A 301 1.58 4.21 -8.08
N THR A 302 1.49 4.14 -6.75
CA THR A 302 1.99 3.01 -5.97
C THR A 302 0.91 2.49 -5.04
N ILE A 303 0.89 1.17 -4.81
CA ILE A 303 0.08 0.53 -3.76
C ILE A 303 1.04 -0.31 -2.91
N SER A 304 0.97 -0.18 -1.58
CA SER A 304 1.71 -1.05 -0.67
C SER A 304 0.82 -1.49 0.50
N GLY A 305 0.85 -2.75 0.84
CA GLY A 305 0.10 -3.28 1.97
C GLY A 305 0.68 -4.61 2.45
N ASP A 306 0.28 -5.00 3.65
CA ASP A 306 0.52 -6.34 4.17
C ASP A 306 -0.82 -6.98 4.54
N ASP A 307 -0.88 -8.31 4.45
CA ASP A 307 -1.97 -9.13 4.95
C ASP A 307 -1.37 -10.39 5.59
N ASN A 308 -1.35 -10.46 6.93
CA ASN A 308 -0.87 -11.61 7.69
C ASN A 308 0.55 -12.06 7.29
N GLY A 309 1.46 -11.10 7.16
CA GLY A 309 2.86 -11.37 6.78
C GLY A 309 3.09 -11.63 5.29
N GLN A 310 2.06 -11.45 4.46
CA GLN A 310 2.17 -11.39 2.99
C GLN A 310 2.12 -9.92 2.54
N ASN A 311 3.25 -9.40 2.10
CA ASN A 311 3.37 -8.05 1.58
C ASN A 311 3.03 -8.02 0.10
N VAL A 312 2.45 -6.90 -0.33
CA VAL A 312 2.24 -6.59 -1.74
C VAL A 312 2.69 -5.18 -2.03
N PHE A 313 3.42 -5.03 -3.14
CA PHE A 313 3.81 -3.76 -3.69
C PHE A 313 3.41 -3.69 -5.16
N VAL A 314 2.86 -2.56 -5.58
CA VAL A 314 2.52 -2.26 -6.97
C VAL A 314 3.10 -0.92 -7.36
N TYR A 315 3.65 -0.85 -8.56
CA TYR A 315 3.97 0.40 -9.24
C TYR A 315 3.48 0.32 -10.69
N ALA A 316 2.81 1.37 -11.15
CA ALA A 316 2.49 1.54 -12.55
C ALA A 316 2.60 3.03 -12.92
N HIS A 317 3.02 3.31 -14.14
CA HIS A 317 3.21 4.65 -14.67
C HIS A 317 2.79 4.73 -16.13
N LEU A 318 2.46 5.94 -16.56
CA LEU A 318 2.27 6.25 -17.98
C LEU A 318 3.62 6.32 -18.68
N ASP A 319 3.69 5.61 -19.79
CA ASP A 319 4.82 5.55 -20.71
C ASP A 319 4.25 5.73 -22.13
N GLY A 320 4.22 6.98 -22.59
CA GLY A 320 3.51 7.36 -23.82
C GLY A 320 2.00 7.09 -23.73
N GLU A 321 1.49 6.30 -24.67
CA GLU A 321 0.08 5.85 -24.73
C GLU A 321 -0.19 4.55 -23.97
N PHE A 322 0.78 4.11 -23.16
CA PHE A 322 0.71 2.87 -22.41
C PHE A 322 0.85 3.11 -20.91
N ILE A 323 0.33 2.17 -20.14
CA ILE A 323 0.59 2.03 -18.71
C ILE A 323 1.49 0.82 -18.54
N LYS A 324 2.70 1.05 -18.03
CA LYS A 324 3.68 0.00 -17.72
C LYS A 324 3.92 -0.07 -16.22
N GLY A 325 4.08 -1.28 -15.69
CA GLY A 325 4.22 -1.47 -14.25
C GLY A 325 4.61 -2.87 -13.84
N PHE A 326 4.67 -3.08 -12.54
CA PHE A 326 4.87 -4.38 -11.94
C PHE A 326 4.16 -4.47 -10.59
N LEU A 327 3.89 -5.71 -10.17
CA LEU A 327 3.40 -6.09 -8.86
C LEU A 327 4.32 -7.17 -8.30
N PHE A 328 4.74 -6.99 -7.05
CA PHE A 328 5.40 -8.00 -6.25
C PHE A 328 4.53 -8.43 -5.08
N LYS A 329 4.45 -9.74 -4.87
CA LYS A 329 3.89 -10.34 -3.66
C LYS A 329 4.95 -11.20 -3.00
N TYR A 330 5.19 -11.00 -1.71
CA TYR A 330 6.28 -11.65 -0.99
C TYR A 330 6.02 -11.76 0.52
N PRO A 331 6.53 -12.80 1.20
CA PRO A 331 6.45 -12.93 2.65
C PRO A 331 7.38 -11.95 3.40
N ASP A 332 7.10 -11.71 4.68
CA ASP A 332 7.88 -10.81 5.54
C ASP A 332 9.36 -11.22 5.71
N ASP A 333 9.67 -12.52 5.66
CA ASP A 333 11.01 -13.05 5.90
C ASP A 333 12.05 -12.59 4.86
N ILE A 334 11.61 -12.26 3.64
CA ILE A 334 12.47 -11.74 2.56
C ILE A 334 12.24 -10.26 2.27
N LYS A 335 11.44 -9.57 3.09
CA LYS A 335 11.01 -8.18 2.84
C LYS A 335 12.18 -7.23 2.62
N THR A 336 13.20 -7.32 3.46
CA THR A 336 14.41 -6.49 3.37
C THR A 336 15.12 -6.66 2.02
N ASP A 337 15.17 -7.88 1.51
CA ASP A 337 15.82 -8.18 0.22
C ASP A 337 14.96 -7.72 -0.96
N ILE A 338 13.64 -7.81 -0.85
CA ILE A 338 12.70 -7.38 -1.89
C ILE A 338 12.53 -5.86 -1.95
N GLU A 339 12.80 -5.12 -0.87
CA GLU A 339 12.81 -3.64 -0.92
C GLU A 339 13.82 -3.10 -1.96
N MET A 340 14.96 -3.76 -2.10
CA MET A 340 15.94 -3.48 -3.15
C MET A 340 15.37 -3.81 -4.54
N ALA A 341 14.77 -4.99 -4.71
CA ALA A 341 14.16 -5.39 -5.98
C ALA A 341 13.05 -4.42 -6.42
N ILE A 342 12.18 -3.99 -5.50
CA ILE A 342 11.13 -2.98 -5.76
C ILE A 342 11.75 -1.71 -6.32
N TYR A 343 12.80 -1.24 -5.67
CA TYR A 343 13.47 -0.02 -6.04
C TYR A 343 14.17 -0.12 -7.40
N LEU A 344 14.91 -1.22 -7.65
CA LEU A 344 15.55 -1.47 -8.94
C LEU A 344 14.52 -1.57 -10.06
N ALA A 345 13.45 -2.34 -9.86
CA ALA A 345 12.36 -2.50 -10.82
C ALA A 345 11.69 -1.16 -11.14
N LYS A 346 11.35 -0.36 -10.12
CA LYS A 346 10.69 0.95 -10.28
C LYS A 346 11.48 1.94 -11.12
N ASN A 347 12.81 1.96 -10.98
CA ASN A 347 13.60 2.97 -11.66
C ASN A 347 14.17 2.48 -13.00
N SER A 348 14.20 1.17 -13.24
CA SER A 348 14.70 0.58 -14.50
C SER A 348 13.61 0.20 -15.50
N ILE A 349 12.34 0.19 -15.08
CA ILE A 349 11.22 -0.15 -15.96
C ILE A 349 11.10 0.88 -17.09
N GLN A 350 11.14 0.40 -18.33
CA GLN A 350 11.02 1.21 -19.55
C GLN A 350 10.26 0.43 -20.62
N GLY A 351 9.52 1.12 -21.47
CA GLY A 351 8.98 0.57 -22.70
C GLY A 351 10.07 0.39 -23.77
N ILE A 352 10.06 -0.74 -24.47
CA ILE A 352 11.09 -1.05 -25.50
C ILE A 352 10.59 -0.79 -26.92
N GLU A 353 9.27 -0.89 -27.19
CA GLU A 353 8.63 -0.71 -28.50
C GLU A 353 7.09 -0.72 -28.35
N THR A 354 6.32 -0.35 -29.40
CA THR A 354 4.83 -0.24 -29.41
C THR A 354 4.06 -1.56 -29.29
N ASN A 355 4.71 -2.66 -28.91
CA ASN A 355 4.07 -3.95 -28.78
C ASN A 355 3.25 -4.02 -27.47
N ILE A 356 1.99 -4.41 -27.64
CA ILE A 356 0.99 -4.51 -26.58
C ILE A 356 0.77 -5.99 -26.29
N LEU A 357 0.60 -6.33 -25.01
CA LEU A 357 -0.21 -7.48 -24.63
C LEU A 357 -1.66 -7.18 -25.04
N SER A 358 -1.97 -7.37 -26.32
CA SER A 358 -3.33 -7.18 -26.82
C SER A 358 -4.16 -8.39 -26.45
N ALA A 359 -5.32 -8.16 -25.81
CA ALA A 359 -6.40 -9.12 -25.91
C ALA A 359 -6.82 -9.21 -27.38
N GLU A 360 -7.18 -10.40 -27.87
CA GLU A 360 -7.74 -10.59 -29.21
C GLU A 360 -9.17 -10.00 -29.27
N SER A 361 -9.34 -8.68 -29.08
CA SER A 361 -10.56 -7.87 -29.35
C SER A 361 -10.42 -6.43 -28.83
N PRO A 362 -10.93 -5.40 -29.54
CA PRO A 362 -10.79 -4.00 -29.16
C PRO A 362 -12.04 -3.49 -28.42
N ASP A 363 -11.95 -3.35 -27.11
CA ASP A 363 -12.56 -2.20 -26.43
C ASP A 363 -11.88 -1.97 -25.07
N THR A 364 -11.37 -0.76 -24.83
CA THR A 364 -10.51 -0.50 -23.65
C THR A 364 -11.34 -0.48 -22.35
N GLU A 365 -12.63 -0.15 -22.44
CA GLU A 365 -13.58 -0.25 -21.32
C GLU A 365 -14.00 -1.70 -21.01
N GLU A 366 -14.08 -2.56 -22.03
CA GLU A 366 -14.38 -3.99 -21.85
C GLU A 366 -13.15 -4.77 -21.35
N GLN A 367 -11.94 -4.38 -21.79
CA GLN A 367 -10.67 -4.92 -21.30
C GLN A 367 -10.44 -4.62 -19.81
N LEU A 368 -10.87 -3.46 -19.30
CA LEU A 368 -10.82 -3.14 -17.86
C LEU A 368 -11.75 -4.06 -17.03
N ASN A 369 -12.80 -4.62 -17.64
CA ASN A 369 -13.76 -5.53 -17.01
C ASN A 369 -13.38 -7.02 -17.17
N LEU A 370 -12.50 -7.37 -18.13
CA LEU A 370 -12.10 -8.74 -18.48
C LEU A 370 -10.71 -9.16 -17.98
N PHE A 371 -10.23 -8.60 -16.88
CA PHE A 371 -8.95 -8.96 -16.27
C PHE A 371 -9.00 -10.35 -15.60
N SER A 372 -8.94 -11.39 -16.43
CA SER A 372 -9.28 -12.78 -16.11
C SER A 372 -8.32 -13.48 -15.14
N GLY A 373 -7.15 -12.90 -14.84
CA GLY A 373 -6.10 -13.59 -14.07
C GLY A 373 -6.03 -13.31 -12.59
N LEU A 374 -6.57 -12.17 -12.15
CA LEU A 374 -6.58 -11.77 -10.75
C LEU A 374 -8.02 -11.74 -10.24
N LYS A 375 -8.31 -12.58 -9.25
CA LYS A 375 -9.66 -12.68 -8.68
C LYS A 375 -10.05 -11.36 -8.02
N ILE A 376 -11.19 -10.81 -8.42
CA ILE A 376 -11.85 -9.72 -7.70
C ILE A 376 -12.26 -10.25 -6.32
N ARG A 377 -12.13 -9.42 -5.29
CA ARG A 377 -12.62 -9.79 -3.96
C ARG A 377 -14.14 -9.91 -4.04
N THR A 378 -14.66 -11.04 -3.60
CA THR A 378 -16.09 -11.27 -3.47
C THR A 378 -16.43 -11.38 -1.99
N PRO A 379 -17.64 -10.99 -1.58
CA PRO A 379 -18.09 -11.22 -0.22
C PRO A 379 -18.16 -12.73 0.07
N LYS A 380 -18.00 -13.10 1.34
CA LYS A 380 -18.16 -14.48 1.82
C LYS A 380 -19.61 -14.93 1.76
N ALA A 381 -20.53 -13.99 1.94
CA ALA A 381 -21.97 -14.18 1.85
C ALA A 381 -22.63 -12.83 1.58
N SER A 382 -23.77 -12.85 0.89
CA SER A 382 -24.64 -11.69 0.77
C SER A 382 -26.08 -12.07 1.10
N GLN A 383 -26.75 -11.21 1.84
CA GLN A 383 -28.13 -11.39 2.29
C GLN A 383 -28.92 -10.11 2.14
N THR A 384 -30.23 -10.21 2.35
CA THR A 384 -31.13 -9.09 2.25
C THR A 384 -31.17 -8.32 3.57
N GLY A 385 -31.23 -7.00 3.49
CA GLY A 385 -31.74 -6.14 4.53
C GLY A 385 -32.83 -5.23 3.98
N PHE A 386 -33.41 -4.40 4.83
CA PHE A 386 -34.32 -3.35 4.38
C PHE A 386 -34.19 -2.08 5.21
N PHE A 387 -34.44 -0.95 4.56
CA PHE A 387 -34.44 0.36 5.19
C PHE A 387 -35.69 0.55 6.06
N ILE A 388 -35.52 1.18 7.23
CA ILE A 388 -36.60 1.44 8.20
C ILE A 388 -36.89 2.93 8.43
N ASN A 389 -36.06 3.81 7.87
CA ASN A 389 -36.21 5.26 7.98
C ASN A 389 -35.44 5.99 6.87
N ARG A 390 -35.69 7.31 6.76
CA ARG A 390 -35.04 8.19 5.77
C ARG A 390 -33.54 8.40 6.00
N SER A 391 -33.03 8.12 7.21
CA SER A 391 -31.60 8.23 7.52
C SER A 391 -30.79 7.00 7.10
N GLY A 392 -31.42 6.04 6.41
CA GLY A 392 -30.73 4.87 5.86
C GLY A 392 -30.43 3.79 6.89
N THR A 393 -31.12 3.76 8.04
CA THR A 393 -30.97 2.65 9.00
C THR A 393 -31.54 1.37 8.40
N ILE A 394 -30.80 0.27 8.50
CA ILE A 394 -31.12 -1.02 7.89
C ILE A 394 -31.37 -2.08 8.97
N LEU A 395 -32.34 -2.95 8.73
CA LEU A 395 -32.49 -4.22 9.45
C LEU A 395 -32.09 -5.40 8.56
N THR A 396 -31.43 -6.39 9.13
CA THR A 396 -31.11 -7.66 8.48
C THR A 396 -31.03 -8.81 9.50
N SER A 397 -30.76 -10.02 9.03
CA SER A 397 -30.48 -11.19 9.87
C SER A 397 -29.16 -10.99 10.62
N SER A 398 -29.06 -11.38 11.89
CA SER A 398 -27.78 -11.33 12.60
C SER A 398 -26.74 -12.31 12.04
N LYS A 399 -27.18 -13.34 11.29
CA LYS A 399 -26.28 -14.35 10.74
C LYS A 399 -25.28 -13.76 9.73
N ILE A 400 -25.70 -12.76 8.93
CA ILE A 400 -24.81 -12.12 7.94
C ILE A 400 -23.72 -11.25 8.57
N VAL A 401 -23.82 -10.93 9.86
CA VAL A 401 -22.83 -10.07 10.55
C VAL A 401 -21.92 -10.85 11.50
N GLU A 402 -22.16 -12.15 11.66
CA GLU A 402 -21.34 -13.05 12.47
C GLU A 402 -20.02 -13.34 11.75
N ASN A 403 -18.88 -13.14 12.45
CA ASN A 403 -17.52 -13.41 11.93
C ASN A 403 -17.17 -12.63 10.64
N CYS A 404 -17.76 -11.46 10.43
CA CYS A 404 -17.46 -10.57 9.31
C CYS A 404 -16.43 -9.52 9.71
N GLN A 405 -15.41 -9.32 8.87
CA GLN A 405 -14.42 -8.26 9.12
C GLN A 405 -14.96 -6.90 8.70
N LYS A 406 -15.77 -6.90 7.62
CA LYS A 406 -16.37 -5.70 7.06
C LYS A 406 -17.75 -6.05 6.51
N ILE A 407 -18.70 -5.11 6.67
CA ILE A 407 -20.06 -5.22 6.15
C ILE A 407 -20.32 -4.03 5.25
N THR A 408 -20.93 -4.28 4.09
CA THR A 408 -21.25 -3.24 3.12
C THR A 408 -22.69 -3.35 2.62
N LEU A 409 -23.24 -2.20 2.22
CA LEU A 409 -24.42 -2.07 1.38
C LEU A 409 -23.99 -1.98 -0.09
N ASP A 410 -24.65 -2.74 -0.97
CA ASP A 410 -24.43 -2.77 -2.42
C ASP A 410 -22.95 -2.91 -2.81
N MET A 411 -22.20 -3.68 -1.99
CA MET A 411 -20.76 -3.93 -2.08
C MET A 411 -19.81 -2.75 -1.77
N ASP A 412 -20.31 -1.52 -1.66
CA ASP A 412 -19.46 -0.32 -1.62
C ASP A 412 -19.56 0.47 -0.29
N ILE A 413 -20.78 0.66 0.24
CA ILE A 413 -21.01 1.55 1.37
C ILE A 413 -20.83 0.79 2.68
N GLU A 414 -19.82 1.14 3.48
CA GLU A 414 -19.58 0.51 4.77
C GLU A 414 -20.71 0.76 5.78
N LEU A 415 -21.05 -0.28 6.52
CA LEU A 415 -22.09 -0.27 7.55
C LEU A 415 -21.49 -0.55 8.93
N ASP A 416 -21.94 0.18 9.94
CA ASP A 416 -21.69 -0.10 11.35
C ASP A 416 -22.81 -0.95 11.96
N ILE A 417 -22.44 -1.90 12.81
CA ILE A 417 -23.38 -2.70 13.60
C ILE A 417 -23.77 -1.90 14.84
N VAL A 418 -25.02 -1.43 14.89
CA VAL A 418 -25.54 -0.64 16.02
C VAL A 418 -26.07 -1.53 17.14
N ALA A 419 -26.75 -2.61 16.77
CA ALA A 419 -27.31 -3.54 17.74
C ALA A 419 -27.56 -4.91 17.11
N THR A 420 -27.49 -5.95 17.92
CA THR A 420 -27.94 -7.30 17.56
C THR A 420 -28.89 -7.85 18.62
N GLY A 421 -29.75 -8.80 18.24
CA GLY A 421 -30.60 -9.51 19.19
C GLY A 421 -31.67 -10.36 18.54
N LYS A 422 -31.88 -11.57 19.08
CA LYS A 422 -32.93 -12.51 18.64
C LYS A 422 -32.91 -12.78 17.12
N GLY A 423 -31.72 -12.94 16.56
CA GLY A 423 -31.55 -13.20 15.13
C GLY A 423 -31.54 -11.95 14.24
N ILE A 424 -31.62 -10.74 14.80
CA ILE A 424 -31.67 -9.48 14.04
C ILE A 424 -30.37 -8.69 14.24
N ALA A 425 -29.92 -8.03 13.18
CA ALA A 425 -28.90 -6.99 13.22
C ALA A 425 -29.50 -5.65 12.76
N VAL A 426 -29.11 -4.57 13.43
CA VAL A 426 -29.42 -3.18 13.06
C VAL A 426 -28.15 -2.51 12.58
N LEU A 427 -28.18 -2.01 11.35
CA LEU A 427 -27.02 -1.46 10.66
C LEU A 427 -27.24 0.02 10.34
N LYS A 428 -26.15 0.80 10.35
CA LYS A 428 -26.15 2.19 9.90
C LYS A 428 -25.02 2.45 8.90
N PRO A 429 -25.28 3.14 7.78
CA PRO A 429 -24.24 3.60 6.88
C PRO A 429 -23.25 4.53 7.58
N LYS A 430 -21.96 4.34 7.30
CA LYS A 430 -20.90 5.27 7.75
C LYS A 430 -20.93 6.60 7.00
N THR A 431 -21.53 6.63 5.83
CA THR A 431 -21.74 7.81 5.00
C THR A 431 -23.21 8.20 4.98
N ILE A 432 -23.51 9.47 4.70
CA ILE A 432 -24.90 9.93 4.57
C ILE A 432 -25.53 9.25 3.35
N LEU A 433 -26.67 8.61 3.55
CA LEU A 433 -27.44 7.90 2.52
C LEU A 433 -28.92 8.20 2.73
N SER A 434 -29.65 8.43 1.64
CA SER A 434 -31.11 8.49 1.62
C SER A 434 -31.63 7.38 0.70
N PRO A 435 -32.37 6.38 1.22
CA PRO A 435 -32.91 5.32 0.38
C PRO A 435 -34.07 5.84 -0.49
N LEU A 436 -34.36 5.13 -1.58
CA LEU A 436 -35.48 5.46 -2.47
C LEU A 436 -36.82 5.35 -1.74
N ASP A 437 -36.97 4.33 -0.89
CA ASP A 437 -38.10 4.16 0.01
C ASP A 437 -37.67 3.41 1.29
N TYR A 438 -38.56 3.30 2.28
CA TYR A 438 -38.31 2.52 3.50
C TYR A 438 -39.61 1.87 4.00
N LEU A 439 -39.46 0.74 4.69
CA LEU A 439 -40.61 -0.03 5.14
C LEU A 439 -41.14 0.44 6.50
N LYS A 440 -42.47 0.46 6.63
CA LYS A 440 -43.19 0.86 7.84
C LYS A 440 -43.76 -0.35 8.56
N PHE A 441 -43.70 -0.36 9.89
CA PHE A 441 -44.11 -1.53 10.67
C PHE A 441 -45.62 -1.61 10.89
N SER A 442 -46.17 -2.83 10.83
CA SER A 442 -47.59 -3.07 11.14
C SER A 442 -47.88 -2.81 12.62
N ARG A 443 -48.97 -2.08 12.90
CA ARG A 443 -49.48 -1.84 14.27
C ARG A 443 -50.20 -3.06 14.84
N SER A 444 -50.87 -3.82 13.98
CA SER A 444 -51.79 -4.91 14.35
C SER A 444 -51.16 -6.28 14.10
N TYR A 445 -51.71 -7.30 14.77
CA TYR A 445 -51.36 -8.68 14.49
C TYR A 445 -51.91 -9.11 13.13
N THR A 446 -51.12 -9.83 12.36
CA THR A 446 -51.55 -10.44 11.10
C THR A 446 -52.32 -11.73 11.39
N LYS A 447 -53.48 -11.89 10.75
CA LYS A 447 -54.31 -13.10 10.89
C LYS A 447 -53.58 -14.30 10.29
N LEU A 448 -53.76 -15.48 10.89
CA LEU A 448 -53.31 -16.74 10.27
C LEU A 448 -53.95 -16.92 8.89
N ASN A 449 -53.25 -17.62 8.00
CA ASN A 449 -53.60 -17.85 6.61
C ASN A 449 -53.69 -16.59 5.74
N SER A 450 -53.18 -15.44 6.24
CA SER A 450 -53.05 -14.24 5.41
C SER A 450 -51.91 -14.41 4.41
N ARG A 451 -52.12 -13.87 3.21
CA ARG A 451 -51.07 -13.73 2.19
C ARG A 451 -49.98 -12.78 2.68
N VAL A 452 -48.73 -13.16 2.46
CA VAL A 452 -47.54 -12.39 2.81
C VAL A 452 -46.61 -12.27 1.62
N PHE A 453 -45.76 -11.25 1.63
CA PHE A 453 -44.79 -10.96 0.59
C PHE A 453 -43.41 -10.77 1.24
N ALA A 454 -42.35 -11.20 0.58
CA ALA A 454 -40.98 -10.93 0.99
C ALA A 454 -40.17 -10.61 -0.27
N SER A 455 -39.51 -9.46 -0.28
CA SER A 455 -38.59 -9.12 -1.36
C SER A 455 -37.17 -9.21 -0.86
N GLY A 456 -36.33 -9.93 -1.58
CA GLY A 456 -34.94 -10.14 -1.20
C GLY A 456 -34.05 -10.46 -2.38
N PHE A 457 -32.76 -10.31 -2.17
CA PHE A 457 -31.72 -10.61 -3.14
C PHE A 457 -31.47 -12.12 -3.17
N SER A 458 -32.41 -12.86 -3.77
CA SER A 458 -32.25 -14.29 -4.06
C SER A 458 -30.95 -14.53 -4.84
N TYR A 459 -30.34 -15.71 -4.62
CA TYR A 459 -29.01 -16.03 -5.16
C TYR A 459 -27.93 -14.99 -4.80
N GLU A 460 -28.04 -14.40 -3.61
CA GLU A 460 -27.04 -13.50 -3.02
C GLU A 460 -26.74 -12.26 -3.87
N GLY A 461 -27.73 -11.81 -4.66
CA GLY A 461 -27.64 -10.59 -5.47
C GLY A 461 -27.17 -10.79 -6.91
N ALA A 462 -26.95 -12.04 -7.35
CA ALA A 462 -26.53 -12.34 -8.73
C ALA A 462 -27.50 -11.84 -9.82
N LEU A 463 -28.78 -11.63 -9.47
CA LEU A 463 -29.80 -11.10 -10.37
C LEU A 463 -29.78 -9.56 -10.51
N GLY A 464 -28.95 -8.87 -9.73
CA GLY A 464 -28.83 -7.40 -9.72
C GLY A 464 -29.99 -6.66 -9.03
N THR A 465 -31.18 -7.26 -8.97
CA THR A 465 -32.36 -6.70 -8.29
C THR A 465 -33.00 -7.72 -7.34
N PRO A 466 -33.73 -7.25 -6.31
CA PRO A 466 -34.41 -8.16 -5.39
C PRO A 466 -35.60 -8.84 -6.09
N SER A 467 -35.73 -10.15 -5.86
CA SER A 467 -36.86 -10.97 -6.30
C SER A 467 -38.01 -10.85 -5.29
N MET A 468 -39.24 -11.08 -5.76
CA MET A 468 -40.44 -11.05 -4.92
C MET A 468 -40.99 -12.46 -4.70
N ASN A 469 -41.04 -12.87 -3.43
CA ASN A 469 -41.56 -14.17 -3.03
C ASN A 469 -42.92 -13.95 -2.35
N THR A 470 -43.92 -14.76 -2.73
CA THR A 470 -45.26 -14.71 -2.15
C THR A 470 -45.51 -15.98 -1.34
N GLY A 471 -46.17 -15.83 -0.20
CA GLY A 471 -46.46 -16.96 0.67
C GLY A 471 -47.64 -16.71 1.61
N THR A 472 -47.71 -17.53 2.65
CA THR A 472 -48.79 -17.50 3.64
C THR A 472 -48.24 -17.57 5.06
N LEU A 473 -48.81 -16.79 5.98
CA LEU A 473 -48.53 -16.92 7.42
C LEU A 473 -49.29 -18.12 8.01
N VAL A 474 -48.59 -19.17 8.41
CA VAL A 474 -49.22 -20.44 8.84
C VAL A 474 -49.18 -20.66 10.35
N ASN A 475 -48.23 -20.06 11.07
CA ASN A 475 -48.18 -20.14 12.53
C ASN A 475 -47.60 -18.86 13.14
N THR A 476 -48.06 -18.51 14.35
CA THR A 476 -47.53 -17.37 15.12
C THR A 476 -46.47 -17.79 16.14
N ARG A 477 -45.89 -18.99 16.03
CA ARG A 477 -44.80 -19.46 16.89
C ARG A 477 -43.81 -20.25 16.05
N GLY A 478 -42.57 -20.37 16.54
CA GLY A 478 -41.57 -21.29 15.97
C GLY A 478 -41.87 -22.76 16.30
N LEU A 479 -41.07 -23.68 15.74
CA LEU A 479 -41.25 -25.13 15.94
C LEU A 479 -41.09 -25.56 17.40
N LYS A 480 -40.19 -24.90 18.15
CA LYS A 480 -39.99 -25.13 19.59
C LYS A 480 -40.89 -24.22 20.45
N ARG A 481 -41.99 -23.73 19.87
CA ARG A 481 -42.99 -22.82 20.49
C ARG A 481 -42.43 -21.44 20.87
N GLU A 482 -41.36 -20.99 20.22
CA GLU A 482 -40.77 -19.69 20.47
C GLU A 482 -41.75 -18.56 20.14
N LYS A 483 -42.08 -17.72 21.13
CA LYS A 483 -43.09 -16.65 20.98
C LYS A 483 -42.66 -15.50 20.05
N HIS A 484 -41.36 -15.34 19.85
CA HIS A 484 -40.78 -14.26 19.04
C HIS A 484 -40.72 -14.58 17.54
N LEU A 485 -40.91 -15.85 17.18
CA LEU A 485 -40.91 -16.33 15.80
C LEU A 485 -42.32 -16.55 15.30
N GLN A 486 -42.45 -16.58 13.98
CA GLN A 486 -43.65 -17.00 13.25
C GLN A 486 -43.21 -17.85 12.05
N GLN A 487 -44.07 -18.79 11.64
CA GLN A 487 -43.82 -19.74 10.55
C GLN A 487 -44.59 -19.31 9.31
N LEU A 488 -43.92 -19.40 8.18
CA LEU A 488 -44.41 -19.02 6.86
C LEU A 488 -44.35 -20.22 5.92
N LEU A 489 -45.32 -20.30 5.01
CA LEU A 489 -45.23 -21.14 3.82
C LEU A 489 -44.84 -20.24 2.64
N ILE A 490 -43.56 -20.15 2.34
CA ILE A 490 -42.96 -19.29 1.32
C ILE A 490 -41.65 -19.93 0.87
N GLN A 491 -41.38 -19.93 -0.43
CA GLN A 491 -40.08 -20.37 -0.95
C GLN A 491 -39.07 -19.25 -0.73
N THR A 492 -37.89 -19.59 -0.22
CA THR A 492 -36.81 -18.63 0.07
C THR A 492 -35.47 -19.27 -0.20
N GLU A 493 -34.55 -18.49 -0.74
CA GLU A 493 -33.14 -18.83 -0.90
C GLU A 493 -32.28 -18.22 0.22
N LYS A 494 -31.02 -18.65 0.31
CA LYS A 494 -30.08 -18.14 1.33
C LYS A 494 -29.94 -16.62 1.32
N GLY A 495 -29.97 -16.00 0.15
CA GLY A 495 -29.88 -14.54 -0.01
C GLY A 495 -31.12 -13.77 0.48
N ASP A 496 -32.27 -14.44 0.64
CA ASP A 496 -33.52 -13.81 1.10
C ASP A 496 -33.56 -13.60 2.62
N TYR A 497 -32.66 -14.24 3.37
CA TYR A 497 -32.60 -14.03 4.81
C TYR A 497 -32.31 -12.56 5.14
N GLY A 498 -32.99 -12.05 6.17
CA GLY A 498 -33.01 -10.64 6.53
C GLY A 498 -34.02 -9.78 5.77
N ALA A 499 -34.69 -10.31 4.74
CA ALA A 499 -35.77 -9.60 4.04
C ALA A 499 -36.96 -9.27 4.96
N GLY A 500 -37.60 -8.13 4.67
CA GLY A 500 -38.82 -7.73 5.33
C GLY A 500 -40.01 -8.57 4.86
N VAL A 501 -40.72 -9.19 5.80
CA VAL A 501 -41.99 -9.88 5.52
C VAL A 501 -43.11 -8.87 5.64
N LEU A 502 -43.86 -8.68 4.55
CA LEU A 502 -44.91 -7.69 4.39
C LEU A 502 -46.30 -8.33 4.39
N SER A 503 -47.28 -7.63 4.98
CA SER A 503 -48.70 -7.92 4.78
C SER A 503 -49.20 -7.41 3.42
N ALA A 504 -50.44 -7.75 3.07
CA ALA A 504 -51.13 -7.20 1.90
C ALA A 504 -51.26 -5.67 1.88
N THR A 505 -51.09 -4.98 3.03
CA THR A 505 -51.06 -3.52 3.12
C THR A 505 -49.66 -2.92 2.92
N GLY A 506 -48.64 -3.75 2.63
CA GLY A 506 -47.24 -3.32 2.52
C GLY A 506 -46.54 -3.06 3.86
N ALA A 507 -47.19 -3.32 5.00
CA ALA A 507 -46.60 -3.11 6.32
C ALA A 507 -45.74 -4.30 6.76
N VAL A 508 -44.63 -4.03 7.46
CA VAL A 508 -43.71 -5.06 7.97
C VAL A 508 -44.37 -5.82 9.12
N ILE A 509 -44.52 -7.12 8.94
CA ILE A 509 -45.03 -8.07 9.94
C ILE A 509 -43.91 -8.94 10.52
N GLY A 510 -42.75 -9.00 9.87
CA GLY A 510 -41.56 -9.66 10.40
C GLY A 510 -40.32 -9.48 9.55
N LEU A 511 -39.24 -10.16 9.95
CA LEU A 511 -37.95 -10.21 9.24
C LEU A 511 -37.56 -11.68 9.06
N LEU A 512 -37.31 -12.12 7.82
CA LEU A 512 -36.96 -13.51 7.48
C LEU A 512 -35.64 -13.92 8.14
N LEU A 513 -35.58 -15.12 8.70
CA LEU A 513 -34.39 -15.69 9.31
C LEU A 513 -34.06 -17.07 8.75
N HIS A 514 -32.78 -17.43 8.84
CA HIS A 514 -32.38 -18.82 8.84
C HIS A 514 -32.77 -19.45 10.18
N TYR A 515 -33.43 -20.60 10.16
CA TYR A 515 -33.83 -21.33 11.36
C TYR A 515 -33.03 -22.63 11.41
N ASP A 516 -32.03 -22.68 12.30
CA ASP A 516 -31.17 -23.84 12.49
C ASP A 516 -31.96 -25.01 13.10
N ILE A 517 -32.01 -26.13 12.39
CA ILE A 517 -32.57 -27.38 12.89
C ILE A 517 -31.50 -28.45 12.80
N GLU A 518 -30.98 -28.86 13.94
CA GLU A 518 -30.03 -29.96 14.01
C GLU A 518 -30.69 -31.28 13.57
N ASN A 519 -30.02 -32.00 12.67
CA ASN A 519 -30.34 -33.37 12.26
C ASN A 519 -31.77 -33.60 11.72
N LYS A 520 -32.40 -32.59 11.09
CA LYS A 520 -33.69 -32.75 10.41
C LYS A 520 -33.80 -31.86 9.18
N GLU A 521 -34.33 -32.42 8.10
CA GLU A 521 -34.80 -31.63 6.95
C GLU A 521 -36.23 -31.13 7.20
N ILE A 522 -36.47 -29.86 6.88
CA ILE A 522 -37.82 -29.28 6.81
C ILE A 522 -38.22 -29.07 5.34
N PRO A 523 -39.53 -29.08 5.01
CA PRO A 523 -39.97 -28.77 3.66
C PRO A 523 -39.40 -27.44 3.17
N LYS A 524 -38.90 -27.40 1.93
CA LYS A 524 -38.23 -26.21 1.35
C LYS A 524 -39.08 -24.93 1.35
N SER A 525 -40.40 -25.06 1.41
CA SER A 525 -41.34 -23.94 1.51
C SER A 525 -41.60 -23.46 2.94
N THR A 526 -40.98 -24.07 3.96
CA THR A 526 -41.14 -23.66 5.36
C THR A 526 -40.05 -22.66 5.73
N ALA A 527 -40.46 -21.42 6.00
CA ALA A 527 -39.56 -20.36 6.45
C ALA A 527 -40.01 -19.77 7.80
N PHE A 528 -39.10 -19.05 8.45
CA PHE A 528 -39.37 -18.41 9.74
C PHE A 528 -39.03 -16.93 9.69
N SER A 529 -39.74 -16.14 10.48
CA SER A 529 -39.41 -14.73 10.67
C SER A 529 -39.55 -14.29 12.12
N VAL A 530 -38.76 -13.30 12.52
CA VAL A 530 -39.00 -12.59 13.80
C VAL A 530 -40.17 -11.65 13.63
N LYS A 531 -41.09 -11.66 14.59
CA LYS A 531 -42.27 -10.80 14.55
C LYS A 531 -41.91 -9.33 14.68
N SER A 532 -42.64 -8.48 13.94
CA SER A 532 -42.51 -7.02 14.00
C SER A 532 -42.63 -6.44 15.41
N SER A 533 -43.45 -7.01 16.27
CA SER A 533 -43.59 -6.55 17.66
C SER A 533 -42.32 -6.70 18.49
N PHE A 534 -41.49 -7.71 18.22
CA PHE A 534 -40.20 -7.90 18.87
C PHE A 534 -39.12 -7.01 18.25
N ILE A 535 -39.14 -6.85 16.93
CA ILE A 535 -38.27 -5.89 16.21
C ILE A 535 -38.47 -4.48 16.79
N ARG A 536 -39.72 -4.00 16.88
CA ARG A 536 -40.03 -2.68 17.44
C ARG A 536 -39.58 -2.53 18.90
N LYS A 537 -39.64 -3.58 19.71
CA LYS A 537 -39.13 -3.54 21.10
C LYS A 537 -37.61 -3.34 21.13
N LEU A 538 -36.88 -4.02 20.24
CA LEU A 538 -35.44 -3.84 20.08
C LEU A 538 -35.11 -2.40 19.64
N LEU A 539 -35.77 -1.90 18.60
CA LEU A 539 -35.56 -0.54 18.09
C LEU A 539 -35.85 0.53 19.15
N LYS A 540 -36.97 0.41 19.88
CA LYS A 540 -37.29 1.32 20.99
C LYS A 540 -36.24 1.29 22.09
N LYS A 541 -35.76 0.10 22.48
CA LYS A 541 -34.70 -0.05 23.50
C LYS A 541 -33.42 0.68 23.07
N GLN A 542 -33.09 0.64 21.79
CA GLN A 542 -31.90 1.27 21.22
C GLN A 542 -32.12 2.74 20.78
N ARG A 543 -33.31 3.31 21.04
CA ARG A 543 -33.69 4.67 20.64
C ARG A 543 -33.52 4.92 19.13
N ILE A 544 -33.83 3.91 18.33
CA ILE A 544 -33.79 3.98 16.86
C ILE A 544 -35.17 4.34 16.35
N GLU A 545 -35.25 5.37 15.52
CA GLU A 545 -36.49 5.85 14.90
C GLU A 545 -36.99 4.88 13.81
N PHE A 546 -38.30 4.66 13.80
CA PHE A 546 -39.00 3.88 12.80
C PHE A 546 -40.47 4.32 12.70
N ASP A 547 -41.06 4.09 11.54
CA ASP A 547 -42.44 4.46 11.28
C ASP A 547 -43.41 3.28 11.45
N LEU A 548 -44.63 3.61 11.86
CA LEU A 548 -45.75 2.68 11.89
C LEU A 548 -46.66 2.94 10.69
N SER A 549 -47.03 1.88 9.98
CA SER A 549 -47.98 1.98 8.88
C SER A 549 -49.36 2.41 9.40
N THR A 550 -49.98 3.34 8.68
CA THR A 550 -51.39 3.73 8.81
C THR A 550 -52.26 3.12 7.72
N GLU A 551 -51.66 2.37 6.80
CA GLU A 551 -52.36 1.76 5.68
C GLU A 551 -53.21 0.58 6.17
N VAL A 552 -54.50 0.66 5.89
CA VAL A 552 -55.49 -0.35 6.26
C VAL A 552 -56.05 -1.07 5.05
N THR A 553 -55.86 -0.52 3.85
CA THR A 553 -56.33 -1.11 2.60
C THR A 553 -55.27 -2.00 1.97
N PRO A 554 -55.62 -3.20 1.47
CA PRO A 554 -54.70 -4.01 0.69
C PRO A 554 -54.21 -3.26 -0.55
N LEU A 555 -52.89 -3.24 -0.76
CA LEU A 555 -52.25 -2.68 -1.93
C LEU A 555 -52.27 -3.70 -3.08
N SER A 556 -52.14 -3.21 -4.32
CA SER A 556 -51.88 -4.08 -5.47
C SER A 556 -50.50 -4.73 -5.34
N VAL A 557 -50.34 -5.91 -5.95
CA VAL A 557 -49.06 -6.64 -5.93
C VAL A 557 -47.93 -5.80 -6.52
N GLU A 558 -48.21 -5.04 -7.58
CA GLU A 558 -47.25 -4.11 -8.20
C GLU A 558 -46.74 -3.04 -7.22
N LYS A 559 -47.65 -2.44 -6.44
CA LYS A 559 -47.28 -1.43 -5.42
C LYS A 559 -46.43 -2.05 -4.31
N ILE A 560 -46.77 -3.26 -3.86
CA ILE A 560 -45.97 -3.98 -2.86
C ILE A 560 -44.61 -4.34 -3.43
N SER A 561 -44.55 -4.80 -4.68
CA SER A 561 -43.30 -5.10 -5.38
C SER A 561 -42.40 -3.88 -5.46
N LYS A 562 -42.93 -2.74 -5.88
CA LYS A 562 -42.14 -1.52 -6.02
C LYS A 562 -41.65 -0.97 -4.67
N LEU A 563 -42.52 -0.96 -3.66
CA LEU A 563 -42.16 -0.57 -2.30
C LEU A 563 -41.04 -1.47 -1.74
N ALA A 564 -41.18 -2.78 -1.89
CA ALA A 564 -40.22 -3.73 -1.36
C ALA A 564 -38.89 -3.67 -2.11
N GLU A 565 -38.90 -3.53 -3.44
CA GLU A 565 -37.70 -3.30 -4.26
C GLU A 565 -36.94 -2.05 -3.81
N ASN A 566 -37.62 -0.90 -3.75
CA ASN A 566 -37.02 0.39 -3.41
C ASN A 566 -36.54 0.49 -1.95
N SER A 567 -37.01 -0.40 -1.08
CA SER A 567 -36.65 -0.44 0.34
C SER A 567 -35.68 -1.56 0.69
N SER A 568 -35.37 -2.47 -0.23
CA SER A 568 -34.45 -3.59 -0.01
C SER A 568 -32.99 -3.11 -0.11
N ALA A 569 -32.12 -3.80 0.60
CA ALA A 569 -30.70 -3.48 0.70
C ALA A 569 -29.87 -4.78 0.56
N LEU A 570 -28.88 -4.81 -0.33
CA LEU A 570 -27.96 -5.95 -0.42
C LEU A 570 -26.86 -5.81 0.62
N ILE A 571 -26.84 -6.70 1.60
CA ILE A 571 -25.88 -6.68 2.70
C ILE A 571 -24.83 -7.75 2.47
N SER A 572 -23.58 -7.33 2.34
CA SER A 572 -22.47 -8.22 2.03
C SER A 572 -21.46 -8.28 3.17
N CYS A 573 -21.10 -9.50 3.55
CA CYS A 573 -20.09 -9.81 4.55
C CYS A 573 -18.75 -10.13 3.86
N TRP A 574 -17.68 -9.48 4.30
CA TRP A 574 -16.33 -9.64 3.74
C TRP A 574 -15.39 -10.34 4.73
#